data_AF-A0A061P3X7-F1
#
_entry.id   AF-A0A061P3X7-F1
#
_cell.length_a   1.000
_cell.length_b   1.000
_cell.length_c   1.000
_cell.angle_alpha   90.00
_cell.angle_beta   90.00
_cell.angle_gamma   90.00
#
_symmetry.space_group_name_H-M   'P 1'
#
loop_
_entity.id
_entity.type
_entity.pdbx_description
1 polymer ?
#
loop_
_entity_poly.entity_id
_entity_poly.type
_entity_poly.pdbx_seq_one_letter_code
_entity_poly.pdbx_strand_id
1 'polypeptide(L)'
;MAIRSSTNEDNEETSSASLEFVEVTDNNQSIFTVTGDTIEIDLEFDGESYIDFRTERFGDPIEAGGVLSSDESFEFDEDAITINVGNIFGVDITVNGEELEYPVDVHHHYITIERE
;
A
#
# COMPACT_ATOMS: atom_id res chain seq x y z
N MET A 1 37.70 12.20 -32.30
CA MET A 1 36.62 11.31 -32.77
C MET A 1 36.36 10.31 -31.66
N ALA A 2 35.12 10.26 -31.18
CA ALA A 2 34.67 9.54 -29.99
C ALA A 2 34.55 8.02 -30.23
N ILE A 3 34.64 7.21 -29.16
CA ILE A 3 33.65 6.25 -28.63
C ILE A 3 34.20 5.69 -27.29
N ARG A 4 33.57 5.98 -26.14
CA ARG A 4 32.48 5.25 -25.46
C ARG A 4 32.85 3.82 -25.07
N SER A 5 32.80 3.54 -23.76
CA SER A 5 32.00 2.45 -23.17
C SER A 5 31.96 2.65 -21.65
N SER A 6 30.88 3.27 -21.18
CA SER A 6 30.43 3.17 -19.79
C SER A 6 29.75 1.81 -19.64
N THR A 7 30.14 1.01 -18.65
CA THR A 7 29.36 -0.15 -18.23
C THR A 7 29.64 -0.39 -16.75
N ASN A 8 28.66 -0.05 -15.93
CA ASN A 8 28.13 -0.90 -14.85
C ASN A 8 26.98 -0.13 -14.21
N GLU A 9 25.79 -0.27 -14.78
CA GLU A 9 24.56 -0.11 -14.01
C GLU A 9 24.30 -1.48 -13.39
N ASP A 10 24.48 -1.52 -12.07
CA ASP A 10 24.13 -2.63 -11.21
C ASP A 10 22.60 -2.71 -11.22
N ASN A 11 22.07 -3.73 -11.91
CA ASN A 11 20.65 -4.00 -11.96
C ASN A 11 20.33 -4.80 -10.69
N GLU A 12 19.98 -4.09 -9.62
CA GLU A 12 19.44 -4.72 -8.41
C GLU A 12 18.22 -5.54 -8.81
N GLU A 13 18.27 -6.84 -8.54
CA GLU A 13 17.12 -7.72 -8.66
C GLU A 13 16.07 -7.25 -7.67
N THR A 14 15.15 -6.41 -8.12
CA THR A 14 13.93 -6.09 -7.39
C THR A 14 13.17 -7.40 -7.28
N SER A 15 13.20 -8.01 -6.09
CA SER A 15 12.29 -9.08 -5.71
C SER A 15 10.91 -8.69 -6.22
N SER A 16 10.37 -9.45 -7.17
CA SER A 16 9.05 -9.18 -7.74
C SER A 16 8.01 -9.57 -6.71
N ALA A 17 7.80 -8.71 -5.72
CA ALA A 17 6.58 -8.73 -4.94
C ALA A 17 5.40 -8.63 -5.90
N SER A 18 4.36 -9.40 -5.63
CA SER A 18 3.14 -9.51 -6.44
C SER A 18 1.93 -9.19 -5.57
N LEU A 19 1.22 -8.11 -5.88
CA LEU A 19 -0.03 -7.70 -5.25
C LEU A 19 -1.22 -8.24 -6.05
N GLU A 20 -2.04 -9.08 -5.42
CA GLU A 20 -3.22 -9.67 -6.04
C GLU A 20 -4.50 -9.31 -5.30
N PHE A 21 -5.52 -8.86 -6.03
CA PHE A 21 -6.85 -8.63 -5.49
C PHE A 21 -7.58 -9.96 -5.24
N VAL A 22 -8.12 -10.13 -4.04
CA VAL A 22 -8.87 -11.34 -3.64
C VAL A 22 -10.37 -11.10 -3.74
N GLU A 23 -10.91 -10.20 -2.91
CA GLU A 23 -12.35 -9.93 -2.85
C GLU A 23 -12.71 -8.57 -2.23
N VAL A 24 -13.95 -8.14 -2.47
CA VAL A 24 -14.62 -7.06 -1.71
C VAL A 24 -15.68 -7.69 -0.83
N THR A 25 -15.62 -7.42 0.47
CA THR A 25 -16.62 -7.87 1.45
C THR A 25 -17.80 -6.88 1.53
N ASP A 26 -18.97 -7.36 1.97
CA ASP A 26 -20.17 -6.53 2.19
C ASP A 26 -19.97 -5.37 3.18
N ASN A 27 -18.90 -5.42 3.99
CA ASN A 27 -18.61 -4.41 4.98
C ASN A 27 -17.72 -3.28 4.43
N ASN A 28 -17.69 -2.99 3.12
CA ASN A 28 -16.87 -1.90 2.59
C ASN A 28 -15.36 -2.10 2.90
N GLN A 29 -14.88 -3.31 2.64
CA GLN A 29 -13.48 -3.69 2.76
C GLN A 29 -13.06 -4.53 1.58
N SER A 30 -11.86 -4.27 1.06
CA SER A 30 -11.18 -5.09 0.06
C SER A 30 -10.06 -5.88 0.70
N ILE A 31 -9.81 -7.07 0.18
CA ILE A 31 -8.73 -7.95 0.61
C ILE A 31 -7.80 -8.17 -0.58
N PHE A 32 -6.51 -8.01 -0.33
CA PHE A 32 -5.42 -8.26 -1.25
C PHE A 32 -4.40 -9.19 -0.61
N THR A 33 -3.70 -9.97 -1.42
CA THR A 33 -2.54 -10.76 -1.01
C THR A 33 -1.28 -10.18 -1.63
N VAL A 34 -0.16 -10.22 -0.90
CA VAL A 34 1.13 -9.75 -1.38
C VAL A 34 2.24 -10.75 -1.08
N THR A 35 3.18 -10.91 -2.01
CA THR A 35 4.43 -11.64 -1.76
C THR A 35 5.54 -10.70 -1.28
N GLY A 36 6.37 -11.17 -0.34
CA GLY A 36 7.48 -10.39 0.21
C GLY A 36 7.79 -10.76 1.66
N ASP A 37 8.95 -10.33 2.15
CA ASP A 37 9.34 -10.53 3.55
C ASP A 37 8.61 -9.55 4.48
N THR A 38 8.36 -8.32 4.03
CA THR A 38 7.63 -7.26 4.76
C THR A 38 6.49 -6.71 3.90
N ILE A 39 5.57 -5.97 4.53
CA ILE A 39 4.57 -5.16 3.84
C ILE A 39 5.06 -3.70 3.87
N GLU A 40 5.53 -3.22 2.72
CA GLU A 40 5.91 -1.84 2.47
C GLU A 40 4.72 -1.11 1.84
N ILE A 41 4.35 0.05 2.39
CA ILE A 41 3.22 0.86 1.93
C ILE A 41 3.69 2.28 1.68
N ASP A 42 3.57 2.72 0.44
CA ASP A 42 3.78 4.10 0.04
C ASP A 42 2.43 4.77 -0.22
N LEU A 43 2.22 5.94 0.38
CA LEU A 43 1.04 6.77 0.19
C LEU A 43 1.44 8.01 -0.60
N GLU A 44 0.80 8.25 -1.74
CA GLU A 44 0.93 9.50 -2.49
C GLU A 44 -0.39 10.28 -2.38
N PHE A 45 -0.36 11.52 -1.90
CA PHE A 45 -1.58 12.29 -1.62
C PHE A 45 -1.83 13.39 -2.66
N ASP A 46 -2.93 13.27 -3.41
CA ASP A 46 -3.50 14.38 -4.22
C ASP A 46 -4.53 15.22 -3.43
N GLY A 47 -4.86 14.80 -2.20
CA GLY A 47 -5.77 15.51 -1.30
C GLY A 47 -5.60 15.14 0.17
N GLU A 48 -6.55 15.54 1.00
CA GLU A 48 -6.58 15.13 2.42
C GLU A 48 -7.34 13.80 2.57
N SER A 49 -6.76 12.87 3.32
CA SER A 49 -7.42 11.63 3.72
C SER A 49 -7.07 11.26 5.15
N TYR A 50 -8.04 10.69 5.88
CA TYR A 50 -7.75 10.06 7.15
C TYR A 50 -7.10 8.71 6.88
N ILE A 51 -5.97 8.43 7.52
CA ILE A 51 -5.29 7.14 7.43
C ILE A 51 -5.04 6.63 8.84
N ASP A 52 -5.39 5.36 9.04
CA ASP A 52 -4.82 4.56 10.11
C ASP A 52 -4.49 3.15 9.66
N PHE A 53 -3.49 2.55 10.29
CA PHE A 53 -3.08 1.16 10.08
C PHE A 53 -3.40 0.34 11.32
N ARG A 54 -3.88 -0.89 11.12
CA ARG A 54 -4.27 -1.83 12.19
C ARG A 54 -3.85 -3.24 11.82
N THR A 55 -3.59 -4.10 12.80
CA THR A 55 -3.43 -5.54 12.56
C THR A 55 -4.77 -6.24 12.29
N GLU A 56 -5.86 -5.69 12.83
CA GLU A 56 -7.21 -6.17 12.60
C GLU A 56 -8.16 -4.99 12.40
N ARG A 57 -9.18 -5.16 11.56
CA ARG A 57 -10.07 -4.06 11.15
C ARG A 57 -10.70 -3.27 12.31
N PHE A 58 -11.17 -3.98 13.34
CA PHE A 58 -11.80 -3.37 14.52
C PHE A 58 -10.83 -3.18 15.69
N GLY A 59 -9.54 -3.39 15.45
CA GLY A 59 -8.48 -3.20 16.43
C GLY A 59 -8.12 -1.74 16.62
N ASP A 60 -7.23 -1.53 17.57
CA ASP A 60 -6.58 -0.24 17.81
C ASP A 60 -5.60 0.08 16.67
N PRO A 61 -5.46 1.35 16.28
CA PRO A 61 -4.46 1.76 15.31
C PRO A 61 -3.04 1.53 15.86
N ILE A 62 -2.20 0.92 15.04
CA ILE A 62 -0.78 0.68 15.31
C ILE A 62 0.09 1.81 14.75
N GLU A 63 -0.34 2.46 13.67
CA GLU A 63 0.38 3.54 12.99
C GLU A 63 -0.59 4.46 12.24
N ALA A 64 -0.17 5.69 11.92
CA ALA A 64 -0.96 6.78 11.36
C ALA A 64 -2.30 6.99 12.11
N GLY A 65 -2.45 8.07 12.86
CA GLY A 65 -3.61 8.27 13.75
C GLY A 65 -4.46 9.46 13.36
N GLY A 66 -4.59 9.80 12.08
CA GLY A 66 -5.08 11.13 11.71
C GLY A 66 -5.25 11.41 10.22
N VAL A 67 -5.59 12.68 9.94
CA VAL A 67 -5.66 13.21 8.59
C VAL A 67 -4.25 13.53 8.10
N LEU A 68 -3.90 12.96 6.96
CA LEU A 68 -2.65 13.15 6.23
C LEU A 68 -2.93 13.83 4.88
N SER A 69 -1.91 14.48 4.34
CA SER A 69 -1.98 15.25 3.09
C SER A 69 -0.61 15.40 2.41
N SER A 70 0.35 14.58 2.82
CA SER A 70 1.73 14.58 2.35
C SER A 70 2.14 13.13 2.21
N ASP A 71 2.99 12.87 1.23
CA ASP A 71 3.46 11.52 0.93
C ASP A 71 4.21 10.93 2.12
N GLU A 72 3.91 9.67 2.45
CA GLU A 72 4.47 8.96 3.58
C GLU A 72 4.68 7.48 3.22
N SER A 73 5.72 6.87 3.77
CA SER A 73 6.05 5.46 3.57
C SER A 73 6.12 4.73 4.91
N PHE A 74 5.59 3.52 4.96
CA PHE A 74 5.52 2.69 6.15
C PHE A 74 5.95 1.25 5.85
N GLU A 75 6.57 0.59 6.82
CA GLU A 75 7.03 -0.80 6.69
C GLU A 75 6.52 -1.61 7.89
N PHE A 76 5.89 -2.76 7.61
CA PHE A 76 5.31 -3.64 8.61
C PHE A 76 5.86 -5.07 8.48
N ASP A 77 6.25 -5.67 9.62
CA ASP A 77 6.68 -7.07 9.71
C ASP A 77 5.51 -8.05 9.98
N GLU A 78 4.28 -7.52 10.03
CA GLU A 78 3.06 -8.27 10.33
C GLU A 78 2.60 -9.14 9.14
N ASP A 79 1.93 -10.25 9.45
CA ASP A 79 1.34 -11.13 8.41
C ASP A 79 0.17 -10.49 7.68
N ALA A 80 -0.52 -9.55 8.33
CA ALA A 80 -1.60 -8.80 7.73
C ALA A 80 -1.72 -7.41 8.36
N ILE A 81 -2.06 -6.43 7.52
CA ILE A 81 -2.42 -5.08 7.94
C ILE A 81 -3.75 -4.69 7.33
N THR A 82 -4.48 -3.82 8.01
CA THR A 82 -5.69 -3.18 7.51
C THR A 82 -5.51 -1.67 7.56
N ILE A 83 -5.64 -1.05 6.39
CA ILE A 83 -5.63 0.39 6.20
C ILE A 83 -7.07 0.88 6.29
N ASN A 84 -7.33 1.85 7.16
CA ASN A 84 -8.57 2.60 7.20
C ASN A 84 -8.39 3.90 6.40
N VAL A 85 -9.03 3.99 5.24
CA VAL A 85 -8.90 5.14 4.34
C VAL A 85 -10.17 5.98 4.39
N GLY A 86 -10.04 7.22 4.87
CA GLY A 86 -11.12 8.20 4.99
C GLY A 86 -11.67 8.67 3.64
N ASN A 87 -10.77 8.86 2.68
CA ASN A 87 -11.06 9.35 1.33
C ASN A 87 -10.10 8.73 0.31
N ILE A 88 -10.50 7.64 -0.36
CA ILE A 88 -9.65 6.95 -1.36
C ILE A 88 -9.33 7.82 -2.57
N PHE A 89 -10.19 8.80 -2.90
CA PHE A 89 -9.96 9.70 -4.03
C PHE A 89 -8.86 10.74 -3.76
N GLY A 90 -8.33 10.80 -2.55
CA GLY A 90 -7.26 11.74 -2.16
C GLY A 90 -5.93 11.07 -1.87
N VAL A 91 -5.81 9.76 -2.12
CA VAL A 91 -4.60 8.99 -1.84
C VAL A 91 -4.46 7.83 -2.81
N ASP A 92 -3.31 7.72 -3.44
CA ASP A 92 -2.88 6.55 -4.19
C ASP A 92 -2.00 5.69 -3.28
N ILE A 93 -2.19 4.38 -3.30
CA ILE A 93 -1.50 3.43 -2.41
C ILE A 93 -0.67 2.48 -3.27
N THR A 94 0.61 2.39 -2.97
CA THR A 94 1.52 1.38 -3.54
C THR A 94 1.92 0.41 -2.45
N VAL A 95 1.89 -0.89 -2.73
CA VAL A 95 2.26 -1.96 -1.80
C VAL A 95 3.40 -2.77 -2.40
N ASN A 96 4.54 -2.85 -1.69
CA ASN A 96 5.77 -3.51 -2.15
C ASN A 96 6.18 -3.09 -3.58
N GLY A 97 5.99 -1.81 -3.92
CA GLY A 97 6.31 -1.26 -5.24
C GLY A 97 5.25 -1.48 -6.33
N GLU A 98 4.13 -2.14 -6.04
CA GLU A 98 3.00 -2.29 -6.98
C GLU A 98 1.80 -1.42 -6.58
N GLU A 99 1.29 -0.64 -7.53
CA GLU A 99 0.13 0.22 -7.32
C GLU A 99 -1.13 -0.61 -7.06
N LEU A 100 -1.86 -0.28 -6.00
CA LEU A 100 -3.12 -0.90 -5.65
C LEU A 100 -4.26 -0.23 -6.44
N GLU A 101 -4.88 -0.97 -7.34
CA GLU A 101 -6.10 -0.52 -8.02
C GLU A 101 -7.33 -0.71 -7.11
N TYR A 102 -8.01 0.39 -6.77
CA TYR A 102 -9.23 0.35 -5.95
C TYR A 102 -10.36 -0.43 -6.68
N PRO A 103 -10.90 -1.51 -6.10
CA PRO A 103 -11.97 -2.31 -6.72
C PRO A 103 -13.36 -1.69 -6.53
N VAL A 104 -13.44 -0.53 -5.86
CA VAL A 104 -14.68 0.16 -5.49
C VAL A 104 -14.55 1.67 -5.72
N ASP A 105 -15.69 2.33 -5.94
CA ASP A 105 -15.79 3.79 -6.13
C ASP A 105 -16.59 4.41 -4.98
N VAL A 106 -15.96 4.55 -3.81
CA VAL A 106 -16.57 5.03 -2.56
C VAL A 106 -15.58 5.92 -1.80
N HIS A 107 -16.03 6.90 -1.01
CA HIS A 107 -15.09 7.77 -0.29
C HIS A 107 -14.29 7.03 0.79
N HIS A 108 -14.98 6.43 1.76
CA HIS A 108 -14.34 5.73 2.87
C HIS A 108 -14.22 4.25 2.53
N HIS A 109 -13.09 3.62 2.82
CA HIS A 109 -12.90 2.20 2.56
C HIS A 109 -11.83 1.58 3.47
N TYR A 110 -11.96 0.28 3.75
CA TYR A 110 -10.91 -0.47 4.42
C TYR A 110 -10.19 -1.38 3.43
N ILE A 111 -8.88 -1.49 3.57
CA ILE A 111 -8.06 -2.30 2.67
C ILE A 111 -7.22 -3.20 3.53
N THR A 112 -7.38 -4.52 3.39
CA THR A 112 -6.55 -5.49 4.08
C THR A 112 -5.55 -6.07 3.11
N ILE A 113 -4.28 -6.03 3.50
CA ILE A 113 -3.18 -6.67 2.79
C ILE A 113 -2.71 -7.85 3.65
N GLU A 114 -2.72 -9.05 3.07
CA GLU A 114 -2.25 -10.28 3.72
C GLU A 114 -1.01 -10.80 3.00
N ARG A 115 0.03 -11.21 3.74
CA ARG A 115 1.17 -11.91 3.14
C ARG A 115 0.80 -13.36 2.81
N GLU A 116 1.26 -13.84 1.66
CA GLU A 116 1.11 -15.25 1.26
C GLU A 116 1.98 -16.25 2.04
#